data_AF-A0A5E4K953-F1
#
_entry.id   AF-A0A5E4K953-F1
#
_cell.length_a   1.000
_cell.length_b   1.000
_cell.length_c   1.000
_cell.angle_alpha   90.00
_cell.angle_beta   90.00
_cell.angle_gamma   90.00
#
_symmetry.space_group_name_H-M   'P 1'
#
loop_
_entity.id
_entity.type
_entity.pdbx_description
1 polymer ?
#
loop_
_entity_poly.entity_id
_entity_poly.type
_entity_poly.pdbx_seq_one_letter_code
_entity_poly.pdbx_strand_id
1 'polypeptide(L)'
;MKLWMALYALIWVTLIEFLLAMTPGNSPILLYLHTALGIAIIALAFYNFSGLRKTRVMGRVKRIAQASFNLSVAVGILGVPIFFGFGMASAIPVINISIYGFILFFHVIFAFAIITQASAIAIAHDMWEDKEFLNETEPGVVPPMPH
;
A
#
# COMPACT_ATOMS: atom_id res chain seq x y z
N MET A 1 8.14 6.59 15.88
CA MET A 1 8.95 6.16 14.73
C MET A 1 9.35 7.41 13.95
N LYS A 2 10.56 7.49 13.38
CA LYS A 2 10.89 8.59 12.45
C LYS A 2 10.02 8.47 11.19
N LEU A 3 9.66 9.57 10.54
CA LEU A 3 8.75 9.53 9.39
C LEU A 3 9.26 8.63 8.27
N TRP A 4 10.53 8.77 7.86
CA TRP A 4 11.13 7.94 6.83
C TRP A 4 11.03 6.43 7.14
N MET A 5 11.28 6.04 8.40
CA MET A 5 11.15 4.63 8.82
C MET A 5 9.73 4.13 8.63
N ALA A 6 8.72 4.96 8.93
CA ALA A 6 7.32 4.59 8.79
C ALA A 6 6.88 4.51 7.32
N LEU A 7 7.44 5.36 6.45
CA LEU A 7 7.23 5.30 4.99
C LEU A 7 7.74 3.98 4.42
N TYR A 8 8.97 3.59 4.76
CA TYR A 8 9.54 2.31 4.33
C TYR A 8 8.87 1.11 5.00
N ALA A 9 8.45 1.23 6.27
CA ALA A 9 7.73 0.17 6.95
C ALA A 9 6.42 -0.19 6.23
N LEU A 10 5.72 0.78 5.64
CA LEU A 10 4.49 0.51 4.89
C LEU A 10 4.75 -0.40 3.68
N ILE A 11 5.87 -0.19 2.99
CA ILE A 11 6.28 -1.04 1.85
C ILE A 11 6.48 -2.47 2.33
N TRP A 12 7.30 -2.65 3.37
CA TRP A 12 7.66 -3.97 3.87
C TRP A 12 6.47 -4.73 4.47
N VAL A 13 5.63 -4.06 5.24
CA VAL A 13 4.42 -4.68 5.82
C VAL A 13 3.45 -5.07 4.71
N THR A 14 3.24 -4.22 3.69
CA THR A 14 2.38 -4.59 2.55
C THR A 14 2.98 -5.73 1.71
N LEU A 15 4.30 -5.80 1.56
CA LEU A 15 4.94 -6.94 0.89
C LEU A 15 4.73 -8.25 1.68
N ILE A 16 4.93 -8.23 3.00
CA ILE A 16 4.69 -9.39 3.86
C ILE A 16 3.23 -9.83 3.75
N GLU A 17 2.30 -8.88 3.74
CA GLU A 17 0.87 -9.14 3.56
C GLU A 17 0.56 -9.87 2.23
N PHE A 18 1.20 -9.46 1.13
CA PHE A 18 1.10 -10.15 -0.14
C PHE A 18 1.62 -11.58 -0.08
N LEU A 19 2.81 -11.79 0.51
CA LEU A 19 3.40 -13.12 0.65
C LEU A 19 2.53 -14.04 1.51
N LEU A 20 1.92 -13.47 2.56
CA LEU A 20 0.99 -14.18 3.42
C LEU A 20 -0.26 -14.60 2.65
N ALA A 21 -0.88 -13.70 1.90
CA ALA A 21 -2.07 -13.98 1.10
C ALA A 21 -1.81 -14.98 -0.06
N MET A 22 -0.58 -15.02 -0.57
CA MET A 22 -0.14 -15.98 -1.60
C MET A 22 0.24 -17.35 -1.04
N THR A 23 0.36 -17.49 0.28
CA THR A 23 0.72 -18.76 0.92
C THR A 23 -0.42 -19.77 0.73
N PRO A 24 -0.18 -20.92 0.08
CA PRO A 24 -1.22 -21.92 -0.12
C PRO A 24 -1.66 -22.56 1.20
N GLY A 25 -2.92 -22.95 1.26
CA GLY A 25 -3.51 -23.63 2.40
C GLY A 25 -4.51 -22.73 3.13
N ASN A 26 -5.76 -23.20 3.23
CA ASN A 26 -6.87 -22.48 3.88
C ASN A 26 -6.72 -22.46 5.42
N SER A 27 -5.54 -22.09 5.92
CA SER A 27 -5.23 -22.04 7.35
C SER A 27 -5.96 -20.85 7.99
N PRO A 28 -6.81 -21.09 9.01
CA PRO A 28 -7.48 -20.01 9.73
C PRO A 28 -6.49 -19.03 10.38
N ILE A 29 -5.32 -19.52 10.79
CA ILE A 29 -4.28 -18.70 11.41
C ILE A 29 -3.74 -17.67 10.40
N LEU A 30 -3.48 -18.09 9.15
CA LEU A 30 -3.01 -17.19 8.10
C LEU A 30 -4.08 -16.15 7.76
N LEU A 31 -5.35 -16.54 7.74
CA LEU A 31 -6.48 -15.62 7.52
C LEU A 31 -6.59 -14.55 8.61
N TYR A 32 -6.45 -14.92 9.89
CA TYR A 32 -6.49 -13.95 10.98
C TYR A 32 -5.26 -13.04 10.99
N LEU A 33 -4.08 -13.59 10.67
CA LEU A 33 -2.86 -12.80 10.55
C LEU A 33 -2.97 -11.79 9.40
N HIS A 34 -3.54 -12.19 8.27
CA HIS A 34 -3.81 -11.31 7.13
C HIS A 34 -4.76 -10.17 7.53
N THR A 35 -5.88 -10.51 8.18
CA THR A 35 -6.80 -9.48 8.69
C THR A 35 -6.11 -8.49 9.64
N ALA A 36 -5.27 -8.98 10.56
CA ALA A 36 -4.56 -8.15 11.51
C ALA A 36 -3.53 -7.23 10.84
N LEU A 37 -2.77 -7.74 9.86
CA LEU A 37 -1.82 -6.96 9.08
C LEU A 37 -2.52 -5.92 8.20
N GLY A 38 -3.66 -6.24 7.60
CA GLY A 38 -4.49 -5.28 6.87
C GLY A 38 -4.90 -4.08 7.73
N ILE A 39 -5.29 -4.30 8.99
CA ILE A 39 -5.59 -3.23 9.95
C ILE A 39 -4.33 -2.40 10.25
N ALA A 40 -3.18 -3.06 10.45
CA ALA A 40 -1.91 -2.39 10.68
C ALA A 40 -1.49 -1.51 9.48
N ILE A 41 -1.73 -1.96 8.24
CA ILE A 41 -1.48 -1.21 7.01
C ILE A 41 -2.33 0.07 6.98
N ILE A 42 -3.62 -0.01 7.33
CA ILE A 42 -4.50 1.17 7.41
C ILE A 42 -3.98 2.18 8.44
N ALA A 43 -3.62 1.71 9.64
CA ALA A 43 -3.09 2.56 10.70
C ALA A 43 -1.76 3.23 10.29
N LEU A 44 -0.87 2.48 9.64
CA LEU A 44 0.41 2.97 9.18
C LEU A 44 0.27 3.95 7.99
N ALA A 45 -0.64 3.68 7.05
CA ALA A 45 -0.97 4.60 5.97
C ALA A 45 -1.52 5.92 6.50
N PHE A 46 -2.40 5.88 7.52
CA PHE A 46 -2.88 7.08 8.21
C PHE A 46 -1.74 7.85 8.90
N TYR A 47 -0.84 7.14 9.60
CA TYR A 47 0.32 7.73 10.26
C TYR A 47 1.22 8.45 9.23
N ASN A 48 1.53 7.78 8.12
CA ASN A 48 2.35 8.32 7.04
C ASN A 48 1.72 9.57 6.40
N PHE A 49 0.43 9.49 6.04
CA PHE A 49 -0.30 10.65 5.51
C PHE A 49 -0.31 11.83 6.48
N SER A 50 -0.57 11.57 7.77
CA SER A 50 -0.59 12.60 8.80
C SER A 50 0.79 13.19 9.08
N GLY A 51 1.84 12.39 9.02
CA GLY A 51 3.23 12.85 9.13
C GLY A 51 3.64 13.73 7.96
N LEU A 52 3.44 13.26 6.72
CA LEU A 52 3.78 14.00 5.51
C LEU A 52 3.10 15.37 5.43
N ARG A 53 1.84 15.47 5.86
CA ARG A 53 1.13 16.77 5.89
C ARG A 53 1.83 17.82 6.73
N LYS A 54 2.52 17.42 7.80
CA LYS A 54 3.27 18.30 8.71
C LYS A 54 4.63 18.74 8.17
N THR A 55 5.09 18.17 7.05
CA THR A 55 6.36 18.52 6.41
C THR A 55 6.19 19.58 5.32
N ARG A 56 7.30 20.09 4.77
CA ARG A 56 7.32 20.97 3.59
C ARG A 56 7.51 20.22 2.27
N VAL A 57 7.38 18.89 2.27
CA VAL A 57 7.47 18.06 1.05
C VAL A 57 6.43 18.50 0.01
N MET A 58 6.74 18.28 -1.26
CA MET A 58 5.91 18.68 -2.40
C MET A 58 4.48 18.14 -2.27
N GLY A 59 3.50 18.96 -2.65
CA GLY A 59 2.08 18.63 -2.50
C GLY A 59 1.64 17.35 -3.22
N ARG A 60 2.34 16.94 -4.29
CA ARG A 60 2.07 15.68 -4.99
C ARG A 60 2.27 14.47 -4.07
N VAL A 61 3.33 14.44 -3.28
CA VAL A 61 3.61 13.36 -2.31
C VAL A 61 2.48 13.27 -1.28
N LYS A 62 2.00 14.40 -0.77
CA LYS A 62 0.88 14.46 0.19
C LYS A 62 -0.43 13.92 -0.40
N ARG A 63 -0.73 14.25 -1.67
CA ARG A 63 -1.92 13.74 -2.37
C ARG A 63 -1.85 12.23 -2.62
N ILE A 64 -0.69 11.71 -3.02
CA ILE A 64 -0.50 10.27 -3.21
C ILE A 64 -0.61 9.55 -1.85
N ALA A 65 -0.06 10.12 -0.78
CA ALA A 65 -0.23 9.56 0.57
C ALA A 65 -1.69 9.53 1.03
N GLN A 66 -2.47 10.58 0.71
CA GLN A 66 -3.91 10.59 0.97
C GLN A 66 -4.64 9.52 0.16
N ALA A 67 -4.31 9.39 -1.13
CA ALA A 67 -4.89 8.37 -2.00
C ALA A 67 -4.56 6.96 -1.50
N SER A 68 -3.31 6.70 -1.11
CA SER A 68 -2.86 5.43 -0.54
C SER A 68 -3.59 5.11 0.77
N PHE A 69 -3.82 6.11 1.63
CA PHE A 69 -4.65 5.92 2.84
C PHE A 69 -6.09 5.56 2.49
N ASN A 70 -6.73 6.31 1.58
CA ASN A 70 -8.10 6.03 1.16
C ASN A 70 -8.22 4.63 0.51
N LEU A 71 -7.24 4.22 -0.29
CA LEU A 71 -7.18 2.88 -0.87
C LEU A 71 -7.04 1.82 0.21
N SER A 72 -6.22 2.02 1.24
CA SER A 72 -6.10 1.07 2.36
C SER A 72 -7.43 0.86 3.09
N VAL A 73 -8.18 1.94 3.31
CA VAL A 73 -9.52 1.87 3.90
C VAL A 73 -10.48 1.13 2.97
N ALA A 74 -10.45 1.41 1.66
CA ALA A 74 -11.27 0.71 0.68
C ALA A 74 -10.96 -0.80 0.64
N VAL A 75 -9.68 -1.18 0.65
CA VAL A 75 -9.23 -2.58 0.74
C VAL A 75 -9.79 -3.25 2.00
N GLY A 76 -9.71 -2.57 3.15
CA GLY A 76 -10.30 -3.06 4.40
C GLY A 76 -11.81 -3.29 4.28
N ILE A 77 -12.54 -2.35 3.69
CA ILE A 77 -14.00 -2.46 3.46
C ILE A 77 -14.32 -3.64 2.53
N LEU A 78 -13.56 -3.82 1.45
CA LEU A 78 -13.73 -4.96 0.52
C LEU A 78 -13.33 -6.29 1.18
N GLY A 79 -12.39 -6.28 2.12
CA GLY A 79 -11.95 -7.47 2.86
C GLY A 79 -13.04 -8.06 3.75
N VAL A 80 -13.92 -7.24 4.33
CA VAL A 80 -15.02 -7.70 5.19
C VAL A 80 -15.96 -8.70 4.49
N PRO A 81 -16.58 -8.40 3.33
CA PRO A 81 -17.43 -9.37 2.63
C PRO A 81 -16.64 -10.58 2.12
N ILE A 82 -15.36 -10.41 1.73
CA ILE A 82 -14.49 -11.54 1.34
C ILE A 82 -14.30 -12.50 2.53
N PHE A 83 -14.04 -11.98 3.71
CA PHE A 83 -13.84 -12.76 4.94
C PHE A 83 -15.05 -13.64 5.27
N PHE A 84 -16.27 -13.14 5.04
CA PHE A 84 -17.50 -13.89 5.25
C PHE A 84 -17.95 -14.74 4.04
N GLY A 85 -17.16 -14.78 2.95
CA GLY A 85 -17.51 -15.56 1.76
C GLY A 85 -18.74 -15.03 1.02
N PHE A 86 -19.02 -13.72 1.13
CA PHE A 86 -20.20 -13.12 0.52
C PHE A 86 -20.18 -13.25 -1.00
N GLY A 87 -21.28 -13.72 -1.58
CA GLY A 87 -21.47 -13.76 -3.03
C GLY A 87 -20.69 -14.86 -3.76
N MET A 88 -20.22 -15.91 -3.07
CA MET A 88 -19.57 -17.06 -3.72
C MET A 88 -20.52 -17.82 -4.66
N ALA A 89 -21.79 -17.99 -4.27
CA ALA A 89 -22.80 -18.70 -5.06
C ALA A 89 -23.58 -17.78 -6.03
N SER A 90 -23.37 -16.47 -5.96
CA SER A 90 -24.11 -15.49 -6.75
C SER A 90 -23.24 -14.96 -7.89
N ALA A 91 -23.65 -15.21 -9.13
CA ALA A 91 -22.96 -14.71 -10.31
C ALA A 91 -23.54 -13.38 -10.79
N ILE A 92 -22.69 -12.50 -11.31
CA ILE A 92 -23.10 -11.30 -12.05
C ILE A 92 -23.57 -11.76 -13.43
N PRO A 93 -24.87 -11.62 -13.78
CA PRO A 93 -25.44 -12.28 -14.96
C PRO A 93 -24.78 -11.92 -16.29
N VAL A 94 -24.22 -10.70 -16.40
CA VAL A 94 -23.68 -10.17 -17.66
C VAL A 94 -22.26 -10.66 -17.96
N ILE A 95 -21.45 -10.94 -16.93
CA ILE A 95 -20.03 -11.28 -17.08
C ILE A 95 -19.68 -12.69 -16.58
N ASN A 96 -20.66 -13.40 -16.00
CA ASN A 96 -20.51 -14.77 -15.48
C ASN A 96 -19.34 -14.95 -14.49
N ILE A 97 -19.09 -13.93 -13.66
CA ILE A 97 -18.12 -13.96 -12.55
C ILE A 97 -18.91 -13.88 -11.24
N SER A 98 -18.47 -14.62 -10.21
CA SER A 98 -19.09 -14.52 -8.88
C SER A 98 -18.90 -13.12 -8.28
N ILE A 99 -19.89 -12.66 -7.51
CA ILE A 99 -19.76 -11.39 -6.77
C ILE A 99 -18.52 -11.43 -5.87
N TYR A 100 -18.25 -12.58 -5.25
CA TYR A 100 -17.02 -12.81 -4.50
C TYR A 100 -15.76 -12.56 -5.35
N GLY A 101 -15.68 -13.17 -6.54
CA GLY A 101 -14.54 -13.04 -7.44
C GLY A 101 -14.33 -11.60 -7.92
N PHE A 102 -15.43 -10.87 -8.15
CA PHE A 102 -15.38 -9.46 -8.53
C PHE A 102 -14.83 -8.58 -7.39
N ILE A 103 -15.30 -8.77 -6.16
CA ILE A 103 -14.80 -8.05 -4.99
C ILE A 103 -13.32 -8.38 -4.73
N LEU A 104 -12.97 -9.67 -4.79
CA LEU A 104 -11.59 -10.15 -4.65
C LEU A 104 -10.66 -9.51 -5.67
N PHE A 105 -11.08 -9.41 -6.94
CA PHE A 105 -10.30 -8.76 -7.98
C PHE A 105 -9.94 -7.31 -7.61
N PHE A 106 -10.91 -6.49 -7.20
CA PHE A 106 -10.63 -5.11 -6.80
C PHE A 106 -9.82 -5.00 -5.50
N HIS A 107 -10.05 -5.89 -4.54
CA HIS A 107 -9.25 -5.97 -3.32
C HIS A 107 -7.75 -6.16 -3.65
N VAL A 108 -7.43 -7.09 -4.56
CA VAL A 108 -6.06 -7.36 -5.01
C VAL A 108 -5.49 -6.17 -5.81
N ILE A 109 -6.24 -5.61 -6.75
CA ILE A 109 -5.78 -4.44 -7.54
C ILE A 109 -5.45 -3.25 -6.64
N PHE A 110 -6.28 -2.97 -5.64
CA PHE A 110 -6.03 -1.89 -4.70
C PHE A 110 -4.84 -2.18 -3.78
N ALA A 111 -4.63 -3.43 -3.37
CA ALA A 111 -3.43 -3.82 -2.63
C ALA A 111 -2.15 -3.53 -3.44
N PHE A 112 -2.15 -3.82 -4.76
CA PHE A 112 -1.01 -3.50 -5.63
C PHE A 112 -0.81 -1.98 -5.78
N ALA A 113 -1.89 -1.23 -5.86
CA ALA A 113 -1.84 0.23 -5.89
C ALA A 113 -1.25 0.80 -4.59
N ILE A 114 -1.49 0.18 -3.43
CA ILE A 114 -0.94 0.65 -2.14
C ILE A 114 0.56 0.46 -2.09
N ILE A 115 1.11 -0.71 -2.41
CA ILE A 115 2.57 -0.95 -2.33
C ILE A 115 3.36 -0.09 -3.33
N THR A 116 2.81 0.09 -4.54
CA THR A 116 3.42 0.95 -5.57
C THR A 116 3.43 2.42 -5.15
N GLN A 117 2.31 2.92 -4.61
CA GLN A 117 2.24 4.28 -4.08
C GLN A 117 3.11 4.47 -2.84
N ALA A 118 3.15 3.50 -1.91
CA ALA A 118 4.01 3.55 -0.73
C ALA A 118 5.49 3.68 -1.12
N SER A 119 5.94 2.91 -2.11
CA SER A 119 7.30 2.98 -2.63
C SER A 119 7.61 4.34 -3.25
N ALA A 120 6.70 4.86 -4.08
CA ALA A 120 6.86 6.18 -4.70
C ALA A 120 6.89 7.32 -3.67
N ILE A 121 6.06 7.25 -2.63
CA ILE A 121 6.04 8.24 -1.55
C ILE A 121 7.33 8.20 -0.74
N ALA A 122 7.79 7.01 -0.35
CA ALA A 122 8.99 6.85 0.48
C ALA A 122 10.21 7.41 -0.23
N ILE A 123 10.44 6.98 -1.49
CA ILE A 123 11.54 7.45 -2.32
C ILE A 123 11.45 8.96 -2.50
N ALA A 124 10.31 9.49 -2.96
CA ALA A 124 10.16 10.93 -3.20
C ALA A 124 10.31 11.79 -1.93
N HIS A 125 10.00 11.25 -0.76
CA HIS A 125 10.28 11.91 0.51
C HIS A 125 11.79 11.93 0.82
N ASP A 126 12.47 10.80 0.63
CA ASP A 126 13.93 10.65 0.82
C ASP A 126 14.69 11.63 -0.07
N MET A 127 14.41 11.63 -1.38
CA MET A 127 15.02 12.55 -2.35
C MET A 127 14.82 14.02 -1.97
N TRP A 128 13.68 14.35 -1.33
CA TRP A 128 13.40 15.69 -0.85
C TRP A 128 14.16 16.03 0.44
N GLU A 129 14.26 15.08 1.38
CA GLU A 129 15.01 15.24 2.63
C GLU A 129 16.49 15.45 2.33
N ASP A 130 17.03 14.70 1.37
CA ASP A 130 18.42 14.78 0.89
C ASP A 130 18.67 15.94 -0.08
N LYS A 131 17.61 16.68 -0.45
CA LYS A 131 17.67 17.79 -1.40
C LYS A 131 18.32 17.41 -2.73
N GLU A 132 18.05 16.19 -3.20
CA GLU A 132 18.69 15.58 -4.37
C GLU A 132 18.63 16.48 -5.60
N PHE A 133 17.52 17.19 -5.79
CA PHE A 133 17.30 18.07 -6.95
C PHE A 133 17.89 19.48 -6.82
N LEU A 134 18.66 19.79 -5.76
CA LEU A 134 19.36 21.08 -5.69
C LEU A 134 20.67 21.09 -6.47
N ASN A 135 21.24 19.91 -6.74
CA ASN A 135 22.47 19.76 -7.52
C ASN A 135 22.17 18.91 -8.75
N GLU A 136 22.45 19.43 -9.94
CA GLU A 136 22.34 18.65 -11.17
C GLU A 136 23.56 17.74 -11.33
N THR A 137 23.35 16.55 -11.90
CA THR A 137 24.42 15.63 -12.27
C THR A 137 24.67 15.72 -13.76
N GLU A 138 25.92 15.47 -14.18
CA GLU A 138 26.28 15.51 -15.59
C GLU A 138 25.51 14.43 -16.39
N PRO A 139 24.93 14.77 -17.56
CA PRO A 139 24.22 13.81 -18.38
C PRO A 139 25.06 12.56 -18.71
N GLY A 140 24.51 11.39 -18.44
CA GLY A 140 25.17 10.10 -18.72
C GLY A 140 26.18 9.65 -17.65
N VAL A 141 26.36 10.41 -16.57
CA VAL A 141 27.25 10.05 -15.47
C VAL A 141 26.43 9.57 -14.27
N VAL A 142 26.71 8.36 -13.78
CA VAL A 142 26.17 7.87 -12.52
C VAL A 142 27.08 8.39 -11.39
N PRO A 143 26.57 9.23 -10.46
CA PRO A 143 27.39 9.75 -9.37
C PRO A 143 27.86 8.63 -8.44
N PRO A 144 29.05 8.76 -7.84
CA PRO A 144 29.55 7.79 -6.87
C PRO A 144 28.62 7.69 -5.66
N MET A 145 28.56 6.52 -5.04
CA MET A 145 27.77 6.30 -3.82
C MET A 145 28.21 7.28 -2.72
N PRO A 146 27.28 7.88 -1.96
CA PRO A 146 27.61 8.67 -0.78
C PRO A 146 28.44 7.83 0.20
N HIS A 147 29.51 8.42 0.77
CA HIS A 147 30.36 7.80 1.80
C HIS A 147 29.83 8.05 3.21
#